data_AF-A0A2N6D7K9-F1
#
_entry.id   AF-A0A2N6D7K9-F1
#
_cell.length_a   1.000
_cell.length_b   1.000
_cell.length_c   1.000
_cell.angle_alpha   90.00
_cell.angle_beta   90.00
_cell.angle_gamma   90.00
#
_symmetry.space_group_name_H-M   'P 1'
#
loop_
_entity.id
_entity.type
_entity.pdbx_description
1 polymer ?
#
loop_
_entity_poly.entity_id
_entity_poly.type
_entity_poly.pdbx_seq_one_letter_code
_entity_poly.pdbx_strand_id
1 'polypeptide(L)'
;MLKIYTGNRLEKLLDLLDANICCSGTNPLIGSSICIQTPGMQRWIGLKLAEKTGISANLDFIFPGALMKRLAGVKAGERALWPEKQELIWSVFSKLLNLPQEPIYDQINSYLEDDEGNIKAFRLAGRIADTFDQYQIYRPEMILDWLSPSPKQTPKDDKDIWQLEMFRSLFANKRNCKTSVFHRFIKDAEKAKPENINQNSPLHIFGISVLPAFFIDMLKAASLHTDVYFYLLSPTRQYWGDSHTVRDIRRKEKRTGLTAQQMYIEEKHELLDNLGVIGRDFFDHILGSDDSFITEEYYEDISADTMLNTVQAEILDLERVDSEPAYDNSIIINSCHNPLREMETLYDQLLDIFQSGKDLQPSDVLVMTPDIEKYSPYIKAVFDNPYDDRSAIPYSIADISERQTNRPAGVFLELLSLLEGDFSLSDVFKVLSYDIVADNFDINITDLNTLSSVFENSGAFWGHDAEHLKSEGLEITDIFTWKKALRRISLGLAEGST
;
A
#
# COMPACT_ATOMS: atom_id res chain seq x y z
N MET A 1 -1.67 -15.20 26.54
CA MET A 1 -1.15 -16.37 25.79
C MET A 1 -1.12 -16.04 24.31
N LEU A 2 -0.18 -16.57 23.51
CA LEU A 2 -0.16 -16.40 22.04
C LEU A 2 -0.53 -17.72 21.36
N LYS A 3 -1.66 -17.73 20.66
CA LYS A 3 -2.23 -18.91 20.00
C LYS A 3 -2.35 -18.66 18.49
N ILE A 4 -1.94 -19.65 17.70
CA ILE A 4 -1.91 -19.56 16.24
C ILE A 4 -2.88 -20.59 15.68
N TYR A 5 -3.81 -20.12 14.88
CA TYR A 5 -4.75 -20.90 14.09
C TYR A 5 -4.29 -20.89 12.65
N THR A 6 -3.95 -22.06 12.11
CA THR A 6 -3.60 -22.21 10.69
C THR A 6 -4.72 -22.89 9.93
N GLY A 7 -4.92 -22.50 8.67
CA GLY A 7 -5.92 -23.15 7.81
C GLY A 7 -5.84 -22.67 6.37
N ASN A 8 -6.44 -23.44 5.45
CA ASN A 8 -6.45 -23.15 4.00
C ASN A 8 -7.66 -22.33 3.52
N ARG A 9 -8.58 -21.97 4.42
CA ARG A 9 -9.79 -21.18 4.13
C ARG A 9 -9.95 -20.04 5.12
N LEU A 10 -10.10 -18.82 4.62
CA LEU A 10 -10.34 -17.65 5.47
C LEU A 10 -11.68 -17.75 6.20
N GLU A 11 -12.67 -18.36 5.58
CA GLU A 11 -14.01 -18.58 6.14
C GLU A 11 -13.96 -19.41 7.42
N LYS A 12 -13.11 -20.45 7.46
CA LYS A 12 -12.92 -21.27 8.68
C LYS A 12 -12.16 -20.54 9.76
N LEU A 13 -11.14 -19.77 9.37
CA LEU A 13 -10.45 -18.90 10.31
C LEU A 13 -11.41 -17.83 10.88
N LEU A 14 -12.35 -17.34 10.09
CA LEU A 14 -13.39 -16.41 10.54
C LEU A 14 -14.35 -17.07 11.54
N ASP A 15 -14.71 -18.34 11.34
CA ASP A 15 -15.50 -19.09 12.32
C ASP A 15 -14.81 -19.16 13.69
N LEU A 16 -13.48 -19.34 13.69
CA LEU A 16 -12.67 -19.32 14.91
C LEU A 16 -12.55 -17.93 15.52
N LEU A 17 -12.45 -16.89 14.70
CA LEU A 17 -12.47 -15.49 15.16
C LEU A 17 -13.78 -15.22 15.92
N ASP A 18 -14.91 -15.52 15.30
CA ASP A 18 -16.25 -15.37 15.86
C ASP A 18 -16.41 -16.13 17.18
N ALA A 19 -16.01 -17.40 17.21
CA ALA A 19 -16.04 -18.22 18.42
C ALA A 19 -15.18 -17.63 19.55
N ASN A 20 -13.97 -17.16 19.26
CA ASN A 20 -13.08 -16.57 20.26
C ASN A 20 -13.60 -15.22 20.78
N ILE A 21 -14.20 -14.40 19.91
CA ILE A 21 -14.86 -13.15 20.31
C ILE A 21 -16.00 -13.47 21.30
N CYS A 22 -16.87 -14.44 20.97
CA CYS A 22 -18.00 -14.83 21.81
C CYS A 22 -17.56 -15.44 23.17
N CYS A 23 -16.51 -16.26 23.17
CA CYS A 23 -16.02 -16.92 24.39
C CYS A 23 -15.28 -15.97 25.35
N SER A 24 -14.80 -14.82 24.88
CA SER A 24 -13.99 -13.90 25.67
C SER A 24 -14.71 -13.29 26.89
N GLY A 25 -16.05 -13.37 26.95
CA GLY A 25 -16.83 -12.92 28.12
C GLY A 25 -16.65 -11.45 28.48
N THR A 26 -16.17 -10.64 27.53
CA THR A 26 -15.86 -9.22 27.73
C THR A 26 -17.14 -8.38 27.87
N ASN A 27 -16.99 -7.20 28.48
CA ASN A 27 -18.07 -6.22 28.54
C ASN A 27 -18.57 -5.93 27.10
N PRO A 28 -19.88 -6.05 26.79
CA PRO A 28 -20.40 -5.89 25.43
C PRO A 28 -20.18 -4.49 24.84
N LEU A 29 -19.83 -3.50 25.66
CA LEU A 29 -19.48 -2.15 25.24
C LEU A 29 -18.00 -1.99 24.86
N ILE A 30 -17.13 -2.94 25.21
CA ILE A 30 -15.72 -2.94 24.83
C ILE A 30 -15.60 -3.67 23.50
N GLY A 31 -15.15 -2.97 22.46
CA GLY A 31 -15.02 -3.55 21.14
C GLY A 31 -13.85 -4.52 21.04
N SER A 32 -14.03 -5.59 20.26
CA SER A 32 -12.97 -6.57 19.99
C SER A 32 -11.95 -5.99 19.02
N SER A 33 -10.68 -5.96 19.41
CA SER A 33 -9.59 -5.44 18.58
C SER A 33 -9.15 -6.47 17.53
N ILE A 34 -9.33 -6.14 16.25
CA ILE A 34 -8.98 -7.01 15.12
C ILE A 34 -7.93 -6.29 14.26
N CYS A 35 -6.72 -6.82 14.29
CA CYS A 35 -5.60 -6.39 13.46
C CYS A 35 -5.72 -6.97 12.05
N ILE A 36 -5.74 -6.10 11.05
CA ILE A 36 -5.92 -6.42 9.63
C ILE A 36 -4.94 -5.65 8.76
N GLN A 37 -4.64 -6.15 7.56
CA GLN A 37 -3.68 -5.50 6.66
C GLN A 37 -4.32 -4.54 5.64
N THR A 38 -5.59 -4.74 5.27
CA THR A 38 -6.25 -3.96 4.22
C THR A 38 -7.68 -3.54 4.61
N PRO A 39 -8.17 -2.39 4.13
CA PRO A 39 -9.59 -2.02 4.28
C PRO A 39 -10.55 -3.04 3.66
N GLY A 40 -10.12 -3.76 2.61
CA GLY A 40 -10.90 -4.86 2.03
C GLY A 40 -11.21 -5.95 3.05
N MET A 41 -10.22 -6.35 3.86
CA MET A 41 -10.40 -7.33 4.93
C MET A 41 -11.36 -6.82 6.02
N GLN A 42 -11.31 -5.52 6.38
CA GLN A 42 -12.28 -4.93 7.29
C GLN A 42 -13.72 -5.14 6.80
N ARG A 43 -13.96 -4.79 5.53
CA ARG A 43 -15.28 -4.91 4.92
C ARG A 43 -15.72 -6.37 4.81
N TRP A 44 -14.82 -7.25 4.40
CA TRP A 44 -15.09 -8.68 4.26
C TRP A 44 -15.45 -9.32 5.62
N ILE A 45 -14.64 -9.10 6.66
CA ILE A 45 -14.93 -9.58 8.03
C ILE A 45 -16.27 -9.01 8.52
N GLY A 46 -16.47 -7.70 8.35
CA GLY A 46 -17.69 -7.02 8.77
C GLY A 46 -18.95 -7.63 8.14
N LEU A 47 -18.93 -7.83 6.82
CA LEU A 47 -20.05 -8.43 6.09
C LEU A 47 -20.25 -9.91 6.44
N LYS A 48 -19.19 -10.72 6.46
CA LYS A 48 -19.30 -12.15 6.73
C LYS A 48 -19.74 -12.45 8.16
N LEU A 49 -19.27 -11.67 9.14
CA LEU A 49 -19.80 -11.76 10.50
C LEU A 49 -21.27 -11.34 10.54
N ALA A 50 -21.66 -10.25 9.87
CA ALA A 50 -23.06 -9.81 9.83
C ALA A 50 -23.99 -10.84 9.17
N GLU A 51 -23.55 -11.51 8.10
CA GLU A 51 -24.29 -12.61 7.45
C GLU A 51 -24.53 -13.76 8.44
N LYS A 52 -23.55 -14.08 9.29
CA LYS A 52 -23.59 -15.21 10.22
C LYS A 52 -24.35 -14.92 11.51
N THR A 53 -24.14 -13.75 12.11
CA THR A 53 -24.68 -13.37 13.43
C THR A 53 -25.91 -12.48 13.33
N GLY A 54 -26.24 -11.99 12.12
CA GLY A 54 -27.28 -10.99 11.86
C GLY A 54 -26.82 -9.53 12.06
N ILE A 55 -25.71 -9.30 12.75
CA ILE A 55 -25.16 -7.95 13.00
C ILE A 55 -23.65 -7.99 13.24
N SER A 56 -22.92 -7.08 12.60
CA SER A 56 -21.52 -6.80 12.91
C SER A 56 -21.38 -5.38 13.43
N ALA A 57 -21.07 -5.24 14.72
CA ALA A 57 -20.98 -3.96 15.41
C ALA A 57 -19.91 -4.00 16.50
N ASN A 58 -19.41 -2.83 16.89
CA ASN A 58 -18.41 -2.67 17.95
C ASN A 58 -17.11 -3.48 17.71
N LEU A 59 -16.69 -3.61 16.45
CA LEU A 59 -15.39 -4.20 16.09
C LEU A 59 -14.38 -3.08 15.87
N ASP A 60 -13.24 -3.14 16.56
CA ASP A 60 -12.16 -2.17 16.44
C ASP A 60 -11.09 -2.69 15.49
N PHE A 61 -11.24 -2.34 14.21
CA PHE A 61 -10.28 -2.72 13.18
C PHE A 61 -9.06 -1.80 13.21
N ILE A 62 -7.87 -2.40 13.31
CA ILE A 62 -6.61 -1.66 13.44
C ILE A 62 -5.53 -2.22 12.51
N PHE A 63 -4.71 -1.35 11.94
CA PHE A 63 -3.56 -1.77 11.13
C PHE A 63 -2.35 -2.12 12.01
N PRO A 64 -1.42 -2.99 11.58
CA PRO A 64 -0.28 -3.43 12.40
C PRO A 64 0.53 -2.29 13.01
N GLY A 65 0.89 -1.28 12.21
CA GLY A 65 1.66 -0.13 12.69
C GLY A 65 0.92 0.69 13.76
N ALA A 66 -0.40 0.81 13.65
CA ALA A 66 -1.24 1.47 14.65
C ALA A 66 -1.41 0.61 15.91
N LEU A 67 -1.51 -0.72 15.75
CA LEU A 67 -1.55 -1.65 16.88
C LEU A 67 -0.26 -1.56 17.70
N MET A 68 0.92 -1.55 17.05
CA MET A 68 2.19 -1.41 17.77
C MET A 68 2.29 -0.08 18.52
N LYS A 69 1.79 1.02 17.93
CA LYS A 69 1.68 2.32 18.61
C LYS A 69 0.81 2.22 19.86
N ARG A 70 -0.35 1.57 19.74
CA ARG A 70 -1.29 1.37 20.85
C ARG A 70 -0.66 0.53 21.96
N LEU A 71 0.00 -0.58 21.62
CA LEU A 71 0.74 -1.41 22.57
C LEU A 71 1.84 -0.62 23.28
N ALA A 72 2.55 0.24 22.54
CA ALA A 72 3.57 1.13 23.08
C ALA A 72 3.01 2.28 23.97
N GLY A 73 1.69 2.36 24.16
CA GLY A 73 1.02 3.31 25.04
C GLY A 73 0.55 4.61 24.39
N VAL A 74 0.55 4.70 23.06
CA VAL A 74 0.01 5.86 22.32
C VAL A 74 -1.49 5.66 22.10
N LYS A 75 -2.35 6.50 22.69
CA LYS A 75 -3.81 6.36 22.53
C LYS A 75 -4.28 6.89 21.17
N ALA A 76 -5.49 6.49 20.76
CA ALA A 76 -6.11 7.00 19.55
C ALA A 76 -6.25 8.54 19.61
N GLY A 77 -5.79 9.23 18.57
CA GLY A 77 -5.78 10.70 18.50
C GLY A 77 -4.61 11.37 19.23
N GLU A 78 -3.82 10.65 20.01
CA GLU A 78 -2.60 11.19 20.60
C GLU A 78 -1.46 11.18 19.58
N ARG A 79 -0.65 12.25 19.60
CA ARG A 79 0.57 12.31 18.80
C ARG A 79 1.63 11.41 19.42
N ALA A 80 2.24 10.56 18.59
CA ALA A 80 3.38 9.76 19.02
C ALA A 80 4.55 10.66 19.46
N LEU A 81 5.40 10.14 20.35
CA LEU A 81 6.61 10.86 20.79
C LEU A 81 7.69 10.95 19.71
N TRP A 82 7.60 10.09 18.69
CA TRP A 82 8.51 10.05 17.55
C TRP A 82 7.85 10.70 16.33
N PRO A 83 8.64 11.29 15.41
CA PRO A 83 8.12 11.85 14.17
C PRO A 83 7.51 10.74 13.31
N GLU A 84 6.32 10.99 12.78
CA GLU A 84 5.76 10.17 11.70
C GLU A 84 6.55 10.38 10.40
N LYS A 85 6.36 9.50 9.41
CA LYS A 85 7.08 9.56 8.13
C LYS A 85 7.10 10.95 7.50
N GLN A 86 5.95 11.62 7.42
CA GLN A 86 5.84 12.97 6.85
C GLN A 86 6.63 14.01 7.66
N GLU A 87 6.61 13.91 9.00
CA GLU A 87 7.37 14.81 9.88
C GLU A 87 8.88 14.54 9.78
N LEU A 88 9.27 13.28 9.58
CA LEU A 88 10.65 12.87 9.37
C LEU A 88 11.20 13.44 8.07
N ILE A 89 10.41 13.50 6.99
CA ILE A 89 10.80 14.15 5.73
C ILE A 89 11.19 15.60 6.00
N TRP A 90 10.36 16.36 6.70
CA TRP A 90 10.66 17.77 7.04
C TRP A 90 11.87 17.91 7.96
N SER A 91 12.03 16.99 8.92
CA SER A 91 13.19 16.98 9.83
C SER A 91 14.49 16.73 9.09
N VAL A 92 14.49 15.77 8.16
CA VAL A 92 15.63 15.46 7.28
C VAL A 92 15.87 16.63 6.32
N PHE A 93 14.83 17.18 5.71
CA PHE A 93 14.93 18.31 4.80
C PHE A 93 15.60 19.50 5.46
N SER A 94 15.14 19.90 6.65
CA SER A 94 15.77 20.97 7.43
C SER A 94 17.24 20.69 7.76
N LYS A 95 17.62 19.40 7.92
CA LYS A 95 19.00 18.98 8.19
C LYS A 95 19.86 19.04 6.92
N LEU A 96 19.31 18.65 5.77
CA LEU A 96 19.99 18.74 4.47
C LEU A 96 20.27 20.19 4.08
N LEU A 97 19.35 21.12 4.36
CA LEU A 97 19.57 22.55 4.11
C LEU A 97 20.70 23.17 4.96
N ASN A 98 21.04 22.53 6.09
CA ASN A 98 22.06 23.02 7.04
C ASN A 98 23.14 21.95 7.29
N LEU A 99 23.47 21.17 6.26
CA LEU A 99 24.43 20.07 6.37
C LEU A 99 25.85 20.64 6.57
N PRO A 100 26.64 20.11 7.52
CA PRO A 100 28.01 20.59 7.71
C PRO A 100 28.91 20.19 6.53
N GLN A 101 29.94 20.99 6.27
CA GLN A 101 30.97 20.73 5.26
C GLN A 101 32.03 19.77 5.84
N GLU A 102 31.61 18.53 6.09
CA GLU A 102 32.47 17.45 6.59
C GLU A 102 32.64 16.36 5.51
N PRO A 103 33.80 15.68 5.44
CA PRO A 103 34.08 14.69 4.40
C PRO A 103 33.04 13.56 4.28
N ILE A 104 32.37 13.24 5.40
CA ILE A 104 31.30 12.23 5.43
C ILE A 104 30.08 12.62 4.59
N TYR A 105 29.85 13.92 4.39
CA TYR A 105 28.70 14.47 3.68
C TYR A 105 29.02 14.97 2.26
N ASP A 106 30.27 14.87 1.80
CA ASP A 106 30.72 15.42 0.50
C ASP A 106 29.83 14.98 -0.66
N GLN A 107 29.44 13.70 -0.72
CA GLN A 107 28.57 13.18 -1.80
C GLN A 107 27.17 13.83 -1.80
N ILE A 108 26.64 14.13 -0.60
CA ILE A 108 25.34 14.78 -0.46
C ILE A 108 25.47 16.26 -0.79
N ASN A 109 26.50 16.93 -0.27
CA ASN A 109 26.77 18.33 -0.56
C ASN A 109 26.93 18.55 -2.07
N SER A 110 27.75 17.75 -2.76
CA SER A 110 27.92 17.85 -4.22
C SER A 110 26.64 17.55 -5.01
N TYR A 111 25.74 16.70 -4.50
CA TYR A 111 24.44 16.47 -5.13
C TYR A 111 23.50 17.69 -5.01
N LEU A 112 23.67 18.50 -3.96
CA LEU A 112 22.82 19.65 -3.62
C LEU A 112 23.35 21.01 -4.10
N GLU A 113 24.55 21.08 -4.70
CA GLU A 113 25.19 22.34 -5.12
C GLU A 113 24.30 23.22 -6.04
N ASP A 114 23.58 22.62 -6.99
CA ASP A 114 22.72 23.31 -7.95
C ASP A 114 21.21 23.08 -7.66
N ASP A 115 20.74 23.39 -6.46
CA ASP A 115 19.34 23.20 -6.04
C ASP A 115 18.65 24.49 -5.57
N GLU A 116 18.60 25.52 -6.42
CA GLU A 116 18.02 26.83 -6.09
C GLU A 116 16.57 26.75 -5.56
N GLY A 117 15.79 25.76 -6.01
CA GLY A 117 14.41 25.50 -5.57
C GLY A 117 14.25 24.52 -4.41
N ASN A 118 15.35 23.98 -3.84
CA ASN A 118 15.35 22.95 -2.82
C ASN A 118 14.56 21.66 -3.17
N ILE A 119 14.34 21.40 -4.47
CA ILE A 119 13.55 20.27 -4.97
C ILE A 119 14.36 18.98 -4.82
N LYS A 120 15.66 19.00 -5.13
CA LYS A 120 16.53 17.84 -4.97
C LYS A 120 16.66 17.50 -3.49
N ALA A 121 16.85 18.49 -2.62
CA ALA A 121 16.92 18.34 -1.18
C ALA A 121 15.63 17.72 -0.61
N PHE A 122 14.44 18.19 -1.04
CA PHE A 122 13.18 17.63 -0.57
C PHE A 122 12.95 16.19 -1.04
N ARG A 123 13.26 15.88 -2.31
CA ARG A 123 13.16 14.50 -2.83
C ARG A 123 14.14 13.55 -2.14
N LEU A 124 15.36 14.02 -1.88
CA LEU A 124 16.36 13.26 -1.14
C LEU A 124 15.91 13.04 0.31
N ALA A 125 15.37 14.07 0.97
CA ALA A 125 14.80 13.96 2.30
C ALA A 125 13.70 12.90 2.36
N GLY A 126 12.83 12.84 1.34
CA GLY A 126 11.87 11.77 1.14
C GLY A 126 12.51 10.38 1.19
N ARG A 127 13.50 10.13 0.32
CA ARG A 127 14.17 8.82 0.26
C ARG A 127 14.89 8.45 1.55
N ILE A 128 15.57 9.41 2.18
CA ILE A 128 16.28 9.19 3.44
C ILE A 128 15.29 8.91 4.58
N ALA A 129 14.21 9.69 4.70
CA ALA A 129 13.18 9.47 5.71
C ALA A 129 12.51 8.10 5.53
N ASP A 130 12.22 7.69 4.30
CA ASP A 130 11.69 6.36 3.97
C ASP A 130 12.64 5.26 4.44
N THR A 131 13.93 5.43 4.18
CA THR A 131 14.96 4.46 4.55
C THR A 131 15.13 4.37 6.08
N PHE A 132 15.16 5.52 6.77
CA PHE A 132 15.27 5.58 8.22
C PHE A 132 14.02 5.05 8.94
N ASP A 133 12.82 5.27 8.37
CA ASP A 133 11.60 4.65 8.88
C ASP A 133 11.64 3.12 8.72
N GLN A 134 12.12 2.61 7.58
CA GLN A 134 12.33 1.17 7.38
C GLN A 134 13.37 0.60 8.36
N TYR A 135 14.50 1.27 8.58
CA TYR A 135 15.51 0.80 9.53
C TYR A 135 14.94 0.67 10.94
N GLN A 136 14.09 1.61 11.36
CA GLN A 136 13.47 1.56 12.68
C GLN A 136 12.61 0.31 12.92
N ILE A 137 12.09 -0.31 11.86
CA ILE A 137 11.22 -1.49 11.92
C ILE A 137 11.97 -2.79 11.58
N TYR A 138 12.73 -2.80 10.49
CA TYR A 138 13.35 -4.01 9.93
C TYR A 138 14.79 -4.25 10.41
N ARG A 139 15.44 -3.25 11.04
CA ARG A 139 16.79 -3.35 11.60
C ARG A 139 16.87 -2.79 13.02
N PRO A 140 16.01 -3.26 13.94
CA PRO A 140 15.91 -2.68 15.28
C PRO A 140 17.22 -2.78 16.06
N GLU A 141 17.95 -3.90 15.95
CA GLU A 141 19.25 -4.09 16.63
C GLU A 141 20.29 -3.06 16.20
N MET A 142 20.39 -2.79 14.90
CA MET A 142 21.28 -1.79 14.33
C MET A 142 20.95 -0.40 14.87
N ILE A 143 19.66 -0.03 14.87
CA ILE A 143 19.23 1.27 15.38
C ILE A 143 19.48 1.41 16.90
N LEU A 144 19.26 0.35 17.68
CA LEU A 144 19.58 0.36 19.11
C LEU A 144 21.08 0.52 19.39
N ASP A 145 21.93 -0.08 18.55
CA ASP A 145 23.39 0.11 18.59
C ASP A 145 23.78 1.54 18.21
N TRP A 146 23.22 2.09 17.12
CA TRP A 146 23.47 3.47 16.67
C TRP A 146 23.09 4.52 17.72
N LEU A 147 22.01 4.27 18.47
CA LEU A 147 21.60 5.13 19.57
C LEU A 147 22.52 4.98 20.80
N SER A 148 23.35 3.95 20.90
CA SER A 148 24.26 3.76 22.04
C SER A 148 25.40 4.79 22.03
N PRO A 149 25.94 5.19 23.20
CA PRO A 149 27.04 6.17 23.26
C PRO A 149 28.27 5.74 22.47
N SER A 150 28.52 4.42 22.41
CA SER A 150 29.60 3.78 21.66
C SER A 150 29.03 2.63 20.82
N PRO A 151 28.62 2.88 19.57
CA PRO A 151 28.11 1.83 18.68
C PRO A 151 29.19 0.78 18.43
N LYS A 152 28.84 -0.50 18.50
CA LYS A 152 29.75 -1.63 18.28
C LYS A 152 29.90 -1.95 16.79
N GLN A 153 28.85 -1.69 16.00
CA GLN A 153 28.82 -1.94 14.57
C GLN A 153 28.72 -0.61 13.83
N THR A 154 29.86 0.02 13.60
CA THR A 154 29.93 1.12 12.63
C THR A 154 29.81 0.54 11.21
N PRO A 155 29.16 1.24 10.27
CA PRO A 155 29.14 0.82 8.87
C PRO A 155 30.56 0.54 8.37
N LYS A 156 30.73 -0.55 7.62
CA LYS A 156 32.05 -0.99 7.12
C LYS A 156 32.54 -0.13 5.95
N ASP A 157 31.62 0.49 5.22
CA ASP A 157 31.92 1.43 4.16
C ASP A 157 31.91 2.85 4.74
N ASP A 158 33.01 3.58 4.55
CA ASP A 158 33.13 4.97 4.96
C ASP A 158 31.99 5.83 4.36
N LYS A 159 31.42 5.41 3.22
CA LYS A 159 30.31 6.07 2.53
C LYS A 159 28.95 5.92 3.21
N ASP A 160 28.79 5.03 4.19
CA ASP A 160 27.53 4.84 4.92
C ASP A 160 27.55 5.47 6.32
N ILE A 161 28.70 5.98 6.78
CA ILE A 161 28.87 6.61 8.10
C ILE A 161 27.94 7.83 8.27
N TRP A 162 27.71 8.58 7.19
CA TRP A 162 26.81 9.74 7.23
C TRP A 162 25.39 9.39 7.66
N GLN A 163 24.91 8.18 7.34
CA GLN A 163 23.57 7.73 7.72
C GLN A 163 23.48 7.58 9.23
N LEU A 164 24.50 6.96 9.84
CA LEU A 164 24.60 6.81 11.29
C LEU A 164 24.65 8.17 11.99
N GLU A 165 25.53 9.07 11.55
CA GLU A 165 25.66 10.39 12.17
C GLU A 165 24.40 11.25 11.98
N MET A 166 23.81 11.24 10.77
CA MET A 166 22.55 11.93 10.51
C MET A 166 21.42 11.36 11.37
N PHE A 167 21.28 10.04 11.46
CA PHE A 167 20.26 9.39 12.28
C PHE A 167 20.41 9.75 13.76
N ARG A 168 21.63 9.70 14.32
CA ARG A 168 21.89 10.12 15.71
C ARG A 168 21.54 11.59 15.93
N SER A 169 21.82 12.45 14.95
CA SER A 169 21.47 13.87 15.05
C SER A 169 19.96 14.12 15.06
N LEU A 170 19.20 13.36 14.27
CA LEU A 170 17.73 13.45 14.21
C LEU A 170 17.07 12.88 15.47
N PHE A 171 17.65 11.81 16.03
CA PHE A 171 17.12 11.09 17.18
C PHE A 171 17.99 11.25 18.44
N ALA A 172 18.50 12.47 18.68
CA ALA A 172 19.34 12.78 19.84
C ALA A 172 18.67 12.39 21.18
N ASN A 173 17.35 12.58 21.26
CA ASN A 173 16.54 12.02 22.33
C ASN A 173 16.00 10.64 21.93
N LYS A 174 16.51 9.58 22.55
CA LYS A 174 16.08 8.19 22.30
C LYS A 174 14.58 7.99 22.49
N ARG A 175 13.91 8.77 23.35
CA ARG A 175 12.46 8.68 23.57
C ARG A 175 11.64 9.06 22.33
N ASN A 176 12.25 9.76 21.38
CA ASN A 176 11.63 10.16 20.12
C ASN A 176 11.99 9.19 18.98
N CYS A 177 12.61 8.04 19.27
CA CYS A 177 12.87 6.99 18.29
C CYS A 177 11.88 5.84 18.46
N LYS A 178 11.19 5.47 17.38
CA LYS A 178 10.18 4.41 17.35
C LYS A 178 10.75 3.09 17.87
N THR A 179 11.93 2.70 17.39
CA THR A 179 12.62 1.47 17.83
C THR A 179 12.89 1.45 19.33
N SER A 180 13.37 2.56 19.89
CA SER A 180 13.66 2.63 21.32
C SER A 180 12.41 2.53 22.17
N VAL A 181 11.28 3.09 21.72
CA VAL A 181 10.02 3.01 22.45
C VAL A 181 9.46 1.59 22.41
N PHE A 182 9.42 0.96 21.23
CA PHE A 182 8.93 -0.40 21.05
C PHE A 182 9.78 -1.42 21.82
N HIS A 183 11.10 -1.28 21.78
CA HIS A 183 12.01 -2.13 22.54
C HIS A 183 11.87 -1.92 24.06
N ARG A 184 11.56 -0.69 24.52
CA ARG A 184 11.22 -0.45 25.93
C ARG A 184 9.94 -1.18 26.32
N PHE A 185 8.90 -1.12 25.49
CA PHE A 185 7.65 -1.85 25.72
C PHE A 185 7.90 -3.35 25.91
N ILE A 186 8.69 -3.98 25.03
CA ILE A 186 9.06 -5.41 25.14
C ILE A 186 9.70 -5.68 26.51
N LYS A 187 10.73 -4.90 26.88
CA LYS A 187 11.44 -5.07 28.16
C LYS A 187 10.58 -4.83 29.39
N ASP A 188 9.66 -3.87 29.31
CA ASP A 188 8.76 -3.54 30.41
C ASP A 188 7.70 -4.64 30.58
N ALA A 189 7.17 -5.18 29.48
CA ALA A 189 6.23 -6.30 29.50
C ALA A 189 6.86 -7.58 30.07
N GLU A 190 8.12 -7.89 29.74
CA GLU A 190 8.84 -9.03 30.32
C GLU A 190 9.06 -8.92 31.84
N LYS A 191 9.14 -7.68 32.36
CA LYS A 191 9.41 -7.41 33.79
C LYS A 191 8.14 -7.18 34.61
N ALA A 192 7.07 -6.72 33.98
CA ALA A 192 5.82 -6.40 34.65
C ALA A 192 5.16 -7.66 35.20
N LYS A 193 4.53 -7.54 36.38
CA LYS A 193 3.64 -8.59 36.88
C LYS A 193 2.35 -8.60 36.05
N PRO A 194 1.75 -9.77 35.75
CA PRO A 194 0.54 -9.89 34.94
C PRO A 194 -0.63 -9.02 35.39
N GLU A 195 -0.71 -8.72 36.68
CA GLU A 195 -1.81 -8.00 37.32
C GLU A 195 -1.82 -6.47 37.05
N ASN A 196 -0.74 -5.90 36.50
CA ASN A 196 -0.57 -4.43 36.37
C ASN A 196 -0.92 -3.85 34.99
N ILE A 197 -1.26 -4.68 34.00
CA ILE A 197 -1.73 -4.19 32.70
C ILE A 197 -3.24 -4.42 32.65
N ASN A 198 -3.97 -3.33 32.85
CA ASN A 198 -5.44 -3.30 32.90
C ASN A 198 -6.05 -4.11 31.74
N GLN A 199 -6.92 -5.06 32.11
CA GLN A 199 -7.84 -5.84 31.27
C GLN A 199 -7.99 -5.31 29.84
N ASN A 200 -7.14 -5.81 28.93
CA ASN A 200 -7.33 -5.61 27.51
C ASN A 200 -8.19 -6.77 26.98
N SER A 201 -9.15 -6.43 26.13
CA SER A 201 -9.82 -7.40 25.27
C SER A 201 -8.76 -8.23 24.50
N PRO A 202 -9.03 -9.49 24.19
CA PRO A 202 -8.13 -10.29 23.36
C PRO A 202 -7.79 -9.57 22.05
N LEU A 203 -6.55 -9.76 21.59
CA LEU A 203 -6.07 -9.22 20.32
C LEU A 203 -6.21 -10.28 19.25
N HIS A 204 -6.89 -9.96 18.16
CA HIS A 204 -7.07 -10.87 17.03
C HIS A 204 -6.24 -10.36 15.85
N ILE A 205 -5.34 -11.18 15.29
CA ILE A 205 -4.55 -10.85 14.10
C ILE A 205 -5.07 -11.71 12.96
N PHE A 206 -5.72 -11.10 11.97
CA PHE A 206 -6.50 -11.85 10.99
C PHE A 206 -6.00 -11.63 9.56
N GLY A 207 -5.65 -12.73 8.87
CA GLY A 207 -5.35 -12.72 7.44
C GLY A 207 -4.12 -11.89 7.07
N ILE A 208 -3.14 -11.80 7.98
CA ILE A 208 -1.89 -11.10 7.72
C ILE A 208 -0.82 -12.12 7.33
N SER A 209 -0.41 -12.09 6.07
CA SER A 209 0.55 -13.05 5.51
C SER A 209 2.01 -12.67 5.73
N VAL A 210 2.27 -11.45 6.24
CA VAL A 210 3.62 -10.96 6.56
C VAL A 210 3.57 -9.92 7.67
N LEU A 211 4.40 -10.09 8.70
CA LEU A 211 4.70 -9.05 9.67
C LEU A 211 6.22 -8.94 9.89
N PRO A 212 6.74 -7.73 10.16
CA PRO A 212 8.13 -7.57 10.59
C PRO A 212 8.40 -8.35 11.88
N ALA A 213 9.59 -8.95 11.98
CA ALA A 213 10.02 -9.70 13.18
C ALA A 213 9.85 -8.88 14.47
N PHE A 214 10.19 -7.59 14.41
CA PHE A 214 10.04 -6.70 15.54
C PHE A 214 8.59 -6.53 16.03
N PHE A 215 7.61 -6.66 15.13
CA PHE A 215 6.19 -6.64 15.50
C PHE A 215 5.76 -7.95 16.13
N ILE A 216 6.31 -9.08 15.67
CA ILE A 216 6.08 -10.39 16.31
C ILE A 216 6.63 -10.39 17.73
N ASP A 217 7.84 -9.85 17.96
CA ASP A 217 8.41 -9.70 19.30
C ASP A 217 7.52 -8.84 20.23
N MET A 218 6.93 -7.77 19.70
CA MET A 218 5.96 -6.97 20.44
C MET A 218 4.67 -7.74 20.75
N LEU A 219 4.15 -8.55 19.82
CA LEU A 219 2.98 -9.39 20.05
C LEU A 219 3.26 -10.49 21.09
N LYS A 220 4.46 -11.10 21.03
CA LYS A 220 4.93 -12.05 22.06
C LYS A 220 4.96 -11.38 23.44
N ALA A 221 5.56 -10.20 23.54
CA ALA A 221 5.61 -9.44 24.78
C ALA A 221 4.22 -9.07 25.30
N ALA A 222 3.30 -8.67 24.41
CA ALA A 222 1.91 -8.40 24.75
C ALA A 222 1.19 -9.67 25.24
N SER A 223 1.50 -10.83 24.67
CA SER A 223 0.85 -12.10 25.00
C SER A 223 1.11 -12.59 26.43
N LEU A 224 2.09 -12.01 27.12
CA LEU A 224 2.34 -12.26 28.55
C LEU A 224 1.22 -11.68 29.44
N HIS A 225 0.44 -10.72 28.93
CA HIS A 225 -0.55 -9.96 29.69
C HIS A 225 -1.95 -9.97 29.09
N THR A 226 -2.08 -10.32 27.80
CA THR A 226 -3.37 -10.47 27.13
C THR A 226 -3.36 -11.72 26.25
N ASP A 227 -4.54 -12.21 25.90
CA ASP A 227 -4.65 -13.23 24.86
C ASP A 227 -4.47 -12.61 23.49
N VAL A 228 -3.68 -13.29 22.67
CA VAL A 228 -3.36 -12.90 21.31
C VAL A 228 -3.63 -14.11 20.42
N TYR A 229 -4.57 -13.96 19.50
CA TYR A 229 -4.99 -15.00 18.57
C TYR A 229 -4.56 -14.61 17.16
N PHE A 230 -3.73 -15.44 16.53
CA PHE A 230 -3.27 -15.26 15.17
C PHE A 230 -4.02 -16.21 14.24
N TYR A 231 -4.75 -15.69 13.27
CA TYR A 231 -5.47 -16.46 12.26
C TYR A 231 -4.70 -16.39 10.94
N LEU A 232 -3.84 -17.39 10.72
CA LEU A 232 -2.90 -17.46 9.62
C LEU A 232 -3.45 -18.33 8.49
N LEU A 233 -3.69 -17.70 7.33
CA LEU A 233 -3.98 -18.44 6.11
C LEU A 233 -2.70 -19.14 5.64
N SER A 234 -2.73 -20.46 5.64
CA SER A 234 -1.63 -21.31 5.18
C SER A 234 -2.08 -22.12 3.97
N PRO A 235 -1.32 -22.10 2.85
CA PRO A 235 -1.68 -22.84 1.66
C PRO A 235 -1.51 -24.35 1.81
N THR A 236 -0.68 -24.80 2.76
CA THR A 236 -0.36 -26.20 3.02
C THR A 236 -0.49 -26.53 4.49
N ARG A 237 -0.85 -27.79 4.79
CA ARG A 237 -0.86 -28.34 6.15
C ARG A 237 0.52 -28.81 6.63
N GLN A 238 1.47 -28.95 5.72
CA GLN A 238 2.83 -29.37 6.05
C GLN A 238 3.72 -28.18 6.40
N TYR A 239 4.81 -28.43 7.14
CA TYR A 239 5.85 -27.43 7.32
C TYR A 239 6.54 -27.14 5.99
N TRP A 240 6.65 -25.87 5.59
CA TRP A 240 7.26 -25.48 4.31
C TRP A 240 8.27 -24.33 4.43
N GLY A 241 8.65 -23.92 5.64
CA GLY A 241 9.58 -22.80 5.90
C GLY A 241 10.99 -22.98 5.29
N ASP A 242 11.37 -24.23 5.10
CA ASP A 242 12.63 -24.72 4.52
C ASP A 242 12.58 -24.97 3.01
N SER A 243 11.45 -24.68 2.35
CA SER A 243 11.30 -24.76 0.88
C SER A 243 12.34 -23.89 0.15
N HIS A 244 12.77 -24.34 -1.03
CA HIS A 244 13.78 -23.65 -1.84
C HIS A 244 13.31 -23.44 -3.28
N THR A 245 13.51 -22.23 -3.81
CA THR A 245 13.26 -21.97 -5.24
C THR A 245 14.26 -22.77 -6.09
N VAL A 246 13.87 -23.08 -7.33
CA VAL A 246 14.76 -23.71 -8.32
C VAL A 246 16.05 -22.89 -8.52
N ARG A 247 15.93 -21.56 -8.43
CA ARG A 247 17.07 -20.64 -8.54
C ARG A 247 18.02 -20.75 -7.33
N ASP A 248 17.49 -20.91 -6.12
CA ASP A 248 18.28 -21.04 -4.90
C ASP A 248 19.03 -22.37 -4.85
N ILE A 249 18.36 -23.47 -5.24
CA ILE A 249 18.98 -24.79 -5.37
C ILE A 249 20.18 -24.71 -6.31
N ARG A 250 19.98 -24.22 -7.54
CA ARG A 250 21.06 -24.04 -8.54
C ARG A 250 22.20 -23.16 -8.03
N ARG A 251 21.91 -22.14 -7.23
CA ARG A 251 22.92 -21.26 -6.62
C ARG A 251 23.70 -21.98 -5.53
N LYS A 252 23.04 -22.77 -4.68
CA LYS A 252 23.68 -23.59 -3.64
C LYS A 252 24.57 -24.64 -4.28
N GLU A 253 24.09 -25.39 -5.27
CA GLU A 253 24.87 -26.42 -5.97
C GLU A 253 26.14 -25.83 -6.61
N LYS A 254 26.04 -24.65 -7.25
CA LYS A 254 27.22 -23.95 -7.80
C LYS A 254 28.22 -23.52 -6.73
N ARG A 255 27.75 -23.16 -5.53
CA ARG A 255 28.60 -22.68 -4.43
C ARG A 255 29.26 -23.84 -3.66
N THR A 256 28.53 -24.93 -3.44
CA THR A 256 28.98 -26.06 -2.62
C THR A 256 29.59 -27.19 -3.45
N GLY A 257 29.28 -27.27 -4.74
CA GLY A 257 29.63 -28.40 -5.61
C GLY A 257 28.85 -29.69 -5.31
N LEU A 258 27.88 -29.63 -4.39
CA LEU A 258 27.02 -30.75 -4.01
C LEU A 258 25.67 -30.64 -4.73
N THR A 259 25.03 -31.76 -5.06
CA THR A 259 23.68 -31.78 -5.63
C THR A 259 22.60 -31.52 -4.56
N ALA A 260 21.39 -31.14 -4.97
CA ALA A 260 20.24 -30.97 -4.07
C ALA A 260 20.01 -32.18 -3.14
N GLN A 261 20.08 -33.40 -3.70
CA GLN A 261 19.95 -34.65 -2.94
C GLN A 261 21.06 -34.82 -1.89
N GLN A 262 22.30 -34.44 -2.21
CA GLN A 262 23.42 -34.50 -1.27
C GLN A 262 23.29 -33.46 -0.14
N MET A 263 22.54 -32.39 -0.38
CA MET A 263 22.21 -31.36 0.60
C MET A 263 20.92 -31.66 1.38
N TYR A 264 20.29 -32.82 1.14
CA TYR A 264 18.99 -33.19 1.71
C TYR A 264 17.91 -32.13 1.46
N ILE A 265 17.97 -31.47 0.30
CA ILE A 265 16.93 -30.54 -0.12
C ILE A 265 15.82 -31.36 -0.79
N GLU A 266 14.67 -31.42 -0.12
CA GLU A 266 13.46 -32.01 -0.69
C GLU A 266 12.73 -30.95 -1.54
N GLU A 267 12.47 -31.29 -2.80
CA GLU A 267 11.56 -30.51 -3.64
C GLU A 267 10.13 -30.84 -3.19
N LYS A 268 9.39 -29.83 -2.69
CA LYS A 268 8.05 -30.01 -2.14
C LYS A 268 7.00 -29.79 -3.23
N HIS A 269 6.82 -28.54 -3.67
CA HIS A 269 5.85 -28.21 -4.71
C HIS A 269 6.27 -26.97 -5.51
N GLU A 270 6.45 -27.11 -6.83
CA GLU A 270 7.09 -26.09 -7.67
C GLU A 270 6.40 -24.71 -7.64
N LEU A 271 5.06 -24.67 -7.64
CA LEU A 271 4.33 -23.39 -7.55
C LEU A 271 4.55 -22.70 -6.20
N LEU A 272 4.49 -23.45 -5.10
CA LEU A 272 4.66 -22.91 -3.76
C LEU A 272 6.10 -22.46 -3.53
N ASP A 273 7.07 -23.24 -4.00
CA ASP A 273 8.49 -22.95 -3.86
C ASP A 273 8.89 -21.65 -4.58
N ASN A 274 8.30 -21.37 -5.74
CA ASN A 274 8.62 -20.19 -6.55
C ASN A 274 7.76 -18.96 -6.23
N LEU A 275 6.47 -19.14 -5.92
CA LEU A 275 5.54 -18.02 -5.69
C LEU A 275 5.36 -17.68 -4.20
N GLY A 276 5.63 -18.62 -3.30
CA GLY A 276 5.37 -18.51 -1.86
C GLY A 276 6.51 -17.92 -1.04
N VAL A 277 7.60 -17.44 -1.65
CA VAL A 277 8.84 -16.99 -0.97
C VAL A 277 8.57 -16.08 0.24
N ILE A 278 7.73 -15.07 0.09
CA ILE A 278 7.44 -14.10 1.16
C ILE A 278 6.65 -14.76 2.30
N GLY A 279 5.64 -15.57 1.97
CA GLY A 279 4.84 -16.28 2.97
C GLY A 279 5.66 -17.35 3.69
N ARG A 280 6.59 -17.99 3.00
CA ARG A 280 7.52 -18.98 3.55
C ARG A 280 8.39 -18.37 4.63
N ASP A 281 9.07 -17.27 4.31
CA ASP A 281 10.00 -16.61 5.24
C ASP A 281 9.25 -16.13 6.50
N PHE A 282 8.00 -15.70 6.35
CA PHE A 282 7.14 -15.34 7.48
C PHE A 282 6.69 -16.56 8.30
N PHE A 283 6.26 -17.63 7.63
CA PHE A 283 5.85 -18.88 8.25
C PHE A 283 6.99 -19.51 9.05
N ASP A 284 8.21 -19.54 8.48
CA ASP A 284 9.44 -20.01 9.14
C ASP A 284 9.79 -19.14 10.36
N HIS A 285 9.65 -17.82 10.25
CA HIS A 285 9.91 -16.92 11.36
C HIS A 285 8.92 -17.12 12.53
N ILE A 286 7.66 -17.40 12.24
CA ILE A 286 6.65 -17.69 13.26
C ILE A 286 6.85 -19.10 13.82
N LEU A 287 6.78 -20.14 13.00
CA LEU A 287 6.70 -21.51 13.51
C LEU A 287 8.06 -22.17 13.74
N GLY A 288 9.12 -21.73 13.06
CA GLY A 288 10.45 -22.33 13.15
C GLY A 288 11.30 -21.84 14.32
N SER A 289 10.90 -20.76 15.00
CA SER A 289 11.77 -20.04 15.95
C SER A 289 11.35 -20.16 17.42
N ASP A 290 10.14 -20.66 17.75
CA ASP A 290 9.63 -20.53 19.11
C ASP A 290 8.59 -21.61 19.51
N ASP A 291 9.01 -22.52 20.38
CA ASP A 291 8.14 -23.57 20.97
C ASP A 291 7.08 -23.01 21.92
N SER A 292 7.09 -21.70 22.22
CA SER A 292 6.12 -21.08 23.14
C SER A 292 4.73 -20.88 22.52
N PHE A 293 4.57 -21.14 21.21
CA PHE A 293 3.30 -20.99 20.52
C PHE A 293 2.41 -22.22 20.63
N ILE A 294 1.13 -21.98 20.94
CA ILE A 294 0.11 -23.02 20.81
C ILE A 294 -0.45 -22.93 19.40
N THR A 295 -0.10 -23.91 18.57
CA THR A 295 -0.60 -24.00 17.19
C THR A 295 -1.74 -25.00 17.11
N GLU A 296 -2.85 -24.59 16.49
CA GLU A 296 -3.97 -25.47 16.14
C GLU A 296 -4.26 -25.38 14.64
N GLU A 297 -4.46 -26.53 14.02
CA GLU A 297 -4.57 -26.69 12.58
C GLU A 297 -6.02 -26.96 12.16
N TYR A 298 -6.50 -26.18 11.21
CA TYR A 298 -7.88 -26.20 10.69
C TYR A 298 -7.88 -26.20 9.17
N TYR A 299 -7.43 -27.32 8.59
CA TYR A 299 -7.41 -27.55 7.15
C TYR A 299 -8.63 -28.33 6.68
N GLU A 300 -9.21 -27.90 5.57
CA GLU A 300 -10.23 -28.66 4.84
C GLU A 300 -9.59 -29.47 3.73
N ASP A 301 -9.99 -30.74 3.59
CA ASP A 301 -9.60 -31.56 2.45
C ASP A 301 -10.27 -31.04 1.17
N ILE A 302 -9.52 -31.10 0.07
CA ILE A 302 -9.97 -30.64 -1.25
C ILE A 302 -10.12 -31.87 -2.15
N SER A 303 -11.34 -32.13 -2.62
CA SER A 303 -11.58 -33.20 -3.59
C SER A 303 -11.08 -32.79 -4.98
N ALA A 304 -10.21 -33.60 -5.58
CA ALA A 304 -9.59 -33.37 -6.89
C ALA A 304 -10.59 -33.60 -8.06
N ASP A 305 -11.73 -32.92 -8.03
CA ASP A 305 -12.82 -33.07 -9.01
C ASP A 305 -12.63 -32.20 -10.27
N THR A 306 -11.87 -31.11 -10.14
CA THR A 306 -11.61 -30.11 -11.18
C THR A 306 -10.12 -29.88 -11.31
N MET A 307 -9.67 -29.34 -12.45
CA MET A 307 -8.25 -28.98 -12.62
C MET A 307 -7.77 -28.02 -11.53
N LEU A 308 -8.59 -27.03 -11.16
CA LEU A 308 -8.31 -26.12 -10.07
C LEU A 308 -8.17 -26.84 -8.73
N ASN A 309 -9.11 -27.73 -8.40
CA ASN A 309 -9.07 -28.45 -7.13
C ASN A 309 -7.89 -29.42 -7.06
N THR A 310 -7.50 -30.06 -8.18
CA THR A 310 -6.30 -30.89 -8.23
C THR A 310 -5.07 -30.06 -7.86
N VAL A 311 -4.86 -28.91 -8.48
CA VAL A 311 -3.73 -28.02 -8.16
C VAL A 311 -3.78 -27.54 -6.69
N GLN A 312 -4.97 -27.20 -6.19
CA GLN A 312 -5.14 -26.78 -4.80
C GLN A 312 -4.85 -27.91 -3.80
N ALA A 313 -5.27 -29.15 -4.10
CA ALA A 313 -4.98 -30.32 -3.28
C ALA A 313 -3.48 -30.65 -3.29
N GLU A 314 -2.81 -30.59 -4.45
CA GLU A 314 -1.36 -30.78 -4.56
C GLU A 314 -0.57 -29.75 -3.74
N ILE A 315 -1.00 -28.49 -3.73
CA ILE A 315 -0.41 -27.45 -2.88
C ILE A 315 -0.68 -27.73 -1.40
N LEU A 316 -1.91 -28.14 -1.05
CA LEU A 316 -2.31 -28.41 0.33
C LEU A 316 -1.45 -29.52 0.95
N ASP A 317 -1.27 -30.61 0.20
CA ASP A 317 -0.61 -31.82 0.65
C ASP A 317 0.86 -31.90 0.27
N LEU A 318 1.38 -30.97 -0.53
CA LEU A 318 2.76 -31.00 -1.08
C LEU A 318 3.10 -32.31 -1.80
N GLU A 319 2.08 -32.99 -2.31
CA GLU A 319 2.19 -34.25 -3.01
C GLU A 319 1.52 -34.10 -4.37
N ARG A 320 2.15 -34.66 -5.41
CA ARG A 320 1.51 -34.71 -6.73
C ARG A 320 0.41 -35.76 -6.72
N VAL A 321 -0.72 -35.43 -7.34
CA VAL A 321 -1.77 -36.40 -7.54
C VAL A 321 -1.43 -37.19 -8.80
N ASP A 322 -1.23 -38.51 -8.66
CA ASP A 322 -0.83 -39.39 -9.77
C ASP A 322 -1.89 -39.52 -10.89
N SER A 323 -3.13 -39.06 -10.65
CA SER A 323 -4.19 -39.08 -11.65
C SER A 323 -4.07 -37.92 -12.63
N GLU A 324 -4.26 -38.17 -13.93
CA GLU A 324 -4.41 -37.09 -14.91
C GLU A 324 -5.59 -36.19 -14.51
N PRO A 325 -5.39 -34.86 -14.42
CA PRO A 325 -6.46 -33.95 -14.06
C PRO A 325 -7.58 -33.99 -15.10
N ALA A 326 -8.82 -33.90 -14.66
CA ALA A 326 -9.95 -33.75 -15.58
C ALA A 326 -9.78 -32.43 -16.36
N TYR A 327 -9.78 -32.52 -17.70
CA TYR A 327 -9.80 -31.33 -18.55
C TYR A 327 -11.17 -30.65 -18.42
N ASP A 328 -11.19 -29.51 -17.72
CA ASP A 328 -12.38 -28.69 -17.52
C ASP A 328 -12.08 -27.19 -17.69
N ASN A 329 -13.08 -26.36 -17.39
CA ASN A 329 -13.03 -24.90 -17.54
C ASN A 329 -12.75 -24.19 -16.20
N SER A 330 -12.20 -24.88 -15.19
CA SER A 330 -11.90 -24.28 -13.88
C SER A 330 -10.65 -23.39 -13.91
N ILE A 331 -9.73 -23.65 -14.85
CA ILE A 331 -8.58 -22.80 -15.17
C ILE A 331 -8.56 -22.56 -16.68
N ILE A 332 -8.63 -21.30 -17.08
CA ILE A 332 -8.61 -20.89 -18.50
C ILE A 332 -7.49 -19.89 -18.72
N ILE A 333 -6.70 -20.09 -19.77
CA ILE A 333 -5.65 -19.17 -20.20
C ILE A 333 -6.07 -18.56 -21.54
N ASN A 334 -6.29 -17.24 -21.57
CA ASN A 334 -6.64 -16.50 -22.78
C ASN A 334 -5.46 -15.65 -23.25
N SER A 335 -5.27 -15.57 -24.57
CA SER A 335 -4.27 -14.69 -25.20
C SER A 335 -4.98 -13.70 -26.10
N CYS A 336 -4.87 -12.40 -25.76
CA CYS A 336 -5.57 -11.32 -26.44
C CYS A 336 -4.59 -10.32 -27.06
N HIS A 337 -5.01 -9.61 -28.12
CA HIS A 337 -4.12 -8.70 -28.86
C HIS A 337 -3.92 -7.33 -28.19
N ASN A 338 -4.86 -6.86 -27.37
CA ASN A 338 -4.81 -5.58 -26.68
C ASN A 338 -5.79 -5.57 -25.47
N PRO A 339 -5.68 -4.57 -24.56
CA PRO A 339 -6.55 -4.49 -23.38
C PRO A 339 -8.05 -4.43 -23.68
N LEU A 340 -8.46 -3.80 -24.78
CA LEU A 340 -9.89 -3.75 -25.16
C LEU A 340 -10.41 -5.16 -25.48
N ARG A 341 -9.68 -5.91 -26.32
CA ARG A 341 -10.03 -7.29 -26.68
C ARG A 341 -10.00 -8.23 -25.49
N GLU A 342 -9.09 -7.99 -24.54
CA GLU A 342 -9.04 -8.73 -23.28
C GLU A 342 -10.29 -8.50 -22.43
N MET A 343 -10.76 -7.25 -22.31
CA MET A 343 -12.00 -6.94 -21.58
C MET A 343 -13.26 -7.46 -22.29
N GLU A 344 -13.33 -7.39 -23.62
CA GLU A 344 -14.43 -8.00 -24.39
C GLU A 344 -14.47 -9.52 -24.17
N THR A 345 -13.31 -10.19 -24.25
CA THR A 345 -13.22 -11.65 -24.03
C THR A 345 -13.62 -12.03 -22.61
N LEU A 346 -13.19 -11.25 -21.62
CA LEU A 346 -13.58 -11.45 -20.23
C LEU A 346 -15.10 -11.28 -20.05
N TYR A 347 -15.69 -10.26 -20.65
CA TYR A 347 -17.12 -9.99 -20.57
C TYR A 347 -17.94 -11.16 -21.13
N ASP A 348 -17.58 -11.65 -22.31
CA ASP A 348 -18.23 -12.81 -22.93
C ASP A 348 -18.10 -14.08 -22.05
N GLN A 349 -16.93 -14.30 -21.46
CA GLN A 349 -16.71 -15.43 -20.54
C GLN A 349 -17.56 -15.33 -19.27
N LEU A 350 -17.70 -14.14 -18.71
CA LEU A 350 -18.56 -13.93 -17.53
C LEU A 350 -20.03 -14.18 -17.87
N LEU A 351 -20.49 -13.74 -19.05
CA LEU A 351 -21.84 -14.03 -19.52
C LEU A 351 -22.08 -15.54 -19.64
N ASP A 352 -21.16 -16.27 -20.26
CA ASP A 352 -21.25 -17.73 -20.37
C ASP A 352 -21.30 -18.41 -19.01
N ILE A 353 -20.49 -17.95 -18.05
CA ILE A 353 -20.47 -18.48 -16.69
C ILE A 353 -21.81 -18.20 -15.98
N PHE A 354 -22.35 -16.99 -16.06
CA PHE A 354 -23.63 -16.67 -15.44
C PHE A 354 -24.81 -17.41 -16.09
N GLN A 355 -24.72 -17.74 -17.38
CA GLN A 355 -25.73 -18.54 -18.08
C GLN A 355 -25.61 -20.05 -17.82
N SER A 356 -24.46 -20.53 -17.33
CA SER A 356 -24.19 -21.96 -17.12
C SER A 356 -25.04 -22.63 -16.02
N GLY A 357 -25.92 -21.88 -15.34
CA GLY A 357 -26.84 -22.41 -14.33
C GLY A 357 -26.21 -22.64 -12.95
N LYS A 358 -24.97 -22.19 -12.74
CA LYS A 358 -24.37 -22.10 -11.41
C LYS A 358 -24.99 -20.92 -10.65
N ASP A 359 -25.24 -21.09 -9.35
CA ASP A 359 -25.67 -20.00 -8.47
C ASP A 359 -24.46 -19.10 -8.15
N LEU A 360 -24.02 -18.33 -9.15
CA LEU A 360 -22.91 -17.41 -9.06
C LEU A 360 -23.44 -15.99 -9.23
N GLN A 361 -23.16 -15.12 -8.27
CA GLN A 361 -23.52 -13.71 -8.34
C GLN A 361 -22.32 -12.89 -8.84
N PRO A 362 -22.53 -11.72 -9.47
CA PRO A 362 -21.43 -10.83 -9.84
C PRO A 362 -20.52 -10.44 -8.66
N SER A 363 -21.04 -10.43 -7.43
CA SER A 363 -20.27 -10.18 -6.21
C SER A 363 -19.24 -11.27 -5.86
N ASP A 364 -19.38 -12.47 -6.44
CA ASP A 364 -18.47 -13.60 -6.22
C ASP A 364 -17.27 -13.56 -7.18
N VAL A 365 -17.25 -12.60 -8.12
CA VAL A 365 -16.21 -12.45 -9.14
C VAL A 365 -15.27 -11.31 -8.77
N LEU A 366 -13.96 -11.61 -8.75
CA LEU A 366 -12.91 -10.61 -8.60
C LEU A 366 -12.04 -10.58 -9.87
N VAL A 367 -11.94 -9.40 -10.48
CA VAL A 367 -11.04 -9.14 -11.62
C VAL A 367 -9.88 -8.29 -11.12
N MET A 368 -8.66 -8.77 -11.30
CA MET A 368 -7.43 -8.06 -10.89
C MET A 368 -6.58 -7.73 -12.10
N THR A 369 -5.96 -6.56 -12.10
CA THR A 369 -5.02 -6.11 -13.12
C THR A 369 -3.83 -5.42 -12.46
N PRO A 370 -2.61 -5.53 -13.02
CA PRO A 370 -1.44 -4.85 -12.46
C PRO A 370 -1.53 -3.32 -12.51
N ASP A 371 -2.38 -2.75 -13.38
CA ASP A 371 -2.59 -1.31 -13.52
C ASP A 371 -4.07 -1.02 -13.81
N ILE A 372 -4.83 -0.76 -12.75
CA ILE A 372 -6.27 -0.49 -12.87
C ILE A 372 -6.56 0.86 -13.55
N GLU A 373 -5.64 1.83 -13.45
CA GLU A 373 -5.81 3.13 -14.09
C GLU A 373 -5.75 3.01 -15.61
N LYS A 374 -4.82 2.18 -16.12
CA LYS A 374 -4.75 1.84 -17.55
C LYS A 374 -5.98 1.10 -18.05
N TYR A 375 -6.54 0.18 -17.25
CA TYR A 375 -7.68 -0.66 -17.66
C TYR A 375 -9.05 0.00 -17.47
N SER A 376 -9.19 0.96 -16.55
CA SER A 376 -10.46 1.61 -16.22
C SER A 376 -11.26 2.15 -17.44
N PRO A 377 -10.64 2.83 -18.43
CA PRO A 377 -11.35 3.25 -19.63
C PRO A 377 -11.89 2.08 -20.48
N TYR A 378 -11.14 0.99 -20.59
CA TYR A 378 -11.55 -0.18 -21.37
C TYR A 378 -12.65 -0.97 -20.67
N ILE A 379 -12.58 -1.10 -19.34
CA ILE A 379 -13.63 -1.70 -18.52
C ILE A 379 -14.94 -0.93 -18.75
N LYS A 380 -14.92 0.40 -18.62
CA LYS A 380 -16.11 1.23 -18.90
C LYS A 380 -16.62 1.08 -20.32
N ALA A 381 -15.72 1.09 -21.31
CA ALA A 381 -16.12 0.96 -22.71
C ALA A 381 -16.89 -0.34 -22.99
N VAL A 382 -16.53 -1.44 -22.34
CA VAL A 382 -17.17 -2.75 -22.53
C VAL A 382 -18.39 -2.92 -21.61
N PHE A 383 -18.24 -2.69 -20.31
CA PHE A 383 -19.28 -2.98 -19.31
C PHE A 383 -20.40 -1.93 -19.27
N ASP A 384 -20.16 -0.66 -19.66
CA ASP A 384 -21.21 0.36 -19.77
C ASP A 384 -22.00 0.27 -21.08
N ASN A 385 -21.54 -0.53 -22.05
CA ASN A 385 -22.19 -0.71 -23.36
C ASN A 385 -22.55 -2.19 -23.59
N PRO A 386 -23.47 -2.77 -22.80
CA PRO A 386 -23.88 -4.15 -22.96
C PRO A 386 -24.58 -4.37 -24.32
N TYR A 387 -24.51 -5.60 -24.85
CA TYR A 387 -25.19 -5.97 -26.10
C TYR A 387 -26.72 -5.79 -26.02
N ASP A 388 -27.30 -6.09 -24.86
CA ASP A 388 -28.70 -5.84 -24.50
C ASP A 388 -28.85 -5.64 -22.97
N ASP A 389 -30.02 -5.19 -22.51
CA ASP A 389 -30.29 -4.95 -21.08
C ASP A 389 -30.13 -6.22 -20.22
N ARG A 390 -30.29 -7.41 -20.81
CA ARG A 390 -30.20 -8.70 -20.10
C ARG A 390 -28.75 -9.16 -19.90
N SER A 391 -27.85 -8.67 -20.74
CA SER A 391 -26.43 -8.96 -20.67
C SER A 391 -25.70 -8.02 -19.73
N ALA A 392 -26.36 -7.01 -19.15
CA ALA A 392 -25.70 -6.05 -18.27
C ALA A 392 -25.17 -6.72 -16.98
N ILE A 393 -23.84 -6.72 -16.81
CA ILE A 393 -23.18 -7.22 -15.60
C ILE A 393 -22.83 -6.03 -14.70
N PRO A 394 -23.37 -5.93 -13.47
CA PRO A 394 -23.00 -4.87 -12.56
C PRO A 394 -21.54 -5.02 -12.11
N TYR A 395 -20.81 -3.91 -12.07
CA TYR A 395 -19.41 -3.90 -11.67
C TYR A 395 -19.07 -2.65 -10.84
N SER A 396 -17.97 -2.72 -10.11
CA SER A 396 -17.38 -1.58 -9.41
C SER A 396 -15.86 -1.64 -9.56
N ILE A 397 -15.24 -0.51 -9.88
CA ILE A 397 -13.78 -0.43 -9.95
C ILE A 397 -13.25 0.10 -8.62
N ALA A 398 -12.32 -0.65 -8.01
CA ALA A 398 -11.58 -0.25 -6.81
C ALA A 398 -10.16 0.21 -7.16
N ASP A 399 -9.46 0.79 -6.18
CA ASP A 399 -8.03 1.15 -6.25
C ASP A 399 -7.63 2.19 -7.32
N ILE A 400 -8.57 2.99 -7.81
CA ILE A 400 -8.26 4.17 -8.65
C ILE A 400 -7.80 5.32 -7.73
N SER A 401 -6.75 6.04 -8.12
CA SER A 401 -6.29 7.20 -7.37
C SER A 401 -7.38 8.26 -7.17
N GLU A 402 -7.38 8.89 -5.99
CA GLU A 402 -8.29 10.01 -5.66
C GLU A 402 -8.18 11.15 -6.68
N ARG A 403 -7.01 11.33 -7.31
CA ARG A 403 -6.78 12.34 -8.35
C ARG A 403 -7.64 12.11 -9.59
N GLN A 404 -7.89 10.86 -9.97
CA GLN A 404 -8.72 10.53 -11.14
C GLN A 404 -10.21 10.42 -10.81
N THR A 405 -10.55 10.06 -9.57
CA THR A 405 -11.95 9.95 -9.13
C THR A 405 -12.53 11.31 -8.70
N ASN A 406 -11.72 12.19 -8.11
CA ASN A 406 -12.12 13.53 -7.66
C ASN A 406 -11.75 14.59 -8.71
N ARG A 407 -12.67 14.81 -9.67
CA ARG A 407 -12.51 15.82 -10.74
C ARG A 407 -12.12 17.21 -10.20
N PRO A 408 -12.77 17.78 -9.16
CA PRO A 408 -12.35 19.06 -8.57
C PRO A 408 -10.89 19.12 -8.11
N ALA A 409 -10.38 18.05 -7.49
CA ALA A 409 -8.98 18.01 -7.04
C ALA A 409 -8.00 18.02 -8.22
N GLY A 410 -8.35 17.32 -9.31
CA GLY A 410 -7.60 17.37 -10.57
C GLY A 410 -7.53 18.79 -11.15
N VAL A 411 -8.67 19.47 -11.24
CA VAL A 411 -8.77 20.87 -11.72
C VAL A 411 -7.94 21.81 -10.84
N PHE A 412 -7.98 21.64 -9.51
CA PHE A 412 -7.17 22.45 -8.60
C PHE A 412 -5.66 22.28 -8.82
N LEU A 413 -5.18 21.06 -9.05
CA LEU A 413 -3.76 20.84 -9.36
C LEU A 413 -3.36 21.46 -10.70
N GLU A 414 -4.22 21.37 -11.72
CA GLU A 414 -3.97 22.04 -12.99
C GLU A 414 -3.95 23.56 -12.86
N LEU A 415 -4.80 24.13 -12.01
CA LEU A 415 -4.76 25.56 -11.65
C LEU A 415 -3.42 25.94 -11.02
N LEU A 416 -2.89 25.14 -10.09
CA LEU A 416 -1.56 25.41 -9.52
C LEU A 416 -0.46 25.36 -10.58
N SER A 417 -0.50 24.37 -11.48
CA SER A 417 0.45 24.28 -12.60
C SER A 417 0.32 25.45 -13.59
N LEU A 418 -0.88 25.97 -13.80
CA LEU A 418 -1.11 27.17 -14.60
C LEU A 418 -0.47 28.42 -13.95
N LEU A 419 -0.58 28.55 -12.62
CA LEU A 419 0.01 29.66 -11.86
C LEU A 419 1.55 29.65 -11.86
N GLU A 420 2.15 28.45 -11.90
CA GLU A 420 3.61 28.27 -12.01
C GLU A 420 4.11 28.31 -13.46
N GLY A 421 3.21 28.24 -14.45
CA GLY A 421 3.54 28.17 -15.86
C GLY A 421 3.46 29.50 -16.60
N ASP A 422 3.62 29.44 -17.92
CA ASP A 422 3.68 30.63 -18.79
C ASP A 422 2.32 31.33 -19.00
N PHE A 423 1.23 30.92 -18.33
CA PHE A 423 -0.13 31.39 -18.60
C PHE A 423 -0.47 31.35 -20.11
N SER A 424 -0.18 30.23 -20.78
CA SER A 424 -0.44 30.11 -22.20
C SER A 424 -1.94 30.15 -22.50
N LEU A 425 -2.32 30.60 -23.71
CA LEU A 425 -3.73 30.62 -24.12
C LEU A 425 -4.36 29.22 -24.05
N SER A 426 -3.63 28.19 -24.48
CA SER A 426 -4.05 26.79 -24.38
C SER A 426 -4.36 26.39 -22.93
N ASP A 427 -3.45 26.70 -22.00
CA ASP A 427 -3.58 26.23 -20.61
C ASP A 427 -4.72 26.92 -19.88
N VAL A 428 -4.91 28.23 -20.10
CA VAL A 428 -6.04 28.97 -19.53
C VAL A 428 -7.37 28.45 -20.09
N PHE A 429 -7.48 28.24 -21.40
CA PHE A 429 -8.70 27.73 -22.00
C PHE A 429 -8.98 26.27 -21.65
N LYS A 430 -7.95 25.46 -21.42
CA LYS A 430 -8.10 24.12 -20.86
C LYS A 430 -8.73 24.19 -19.47
N VAL A 431 -8.27 25.07 -18.60
CA VAL A 431 -8.86 25.26 -17.27
C VAL A 431 -10.30 25.78 -17.34
N LEU A 432 -10.58 26.73 -18.23
CA LEU A 432 -11.94 27.26 -18.46
C LEU A 432 -12.89 26.20 -19.07
N SER A 433 -12.36 25.15 -19.71
CA SER A 433 -13.18 24.07 -20.27
C SER A 433 -13.75 23.12 -19.21
N TYR A 434 -13.26 23.18 -17.97
CA TYR A 434 -13.83 22.38 -16.88
C TYR A 434 -15.14 22.99 -16.38
N ASP A 435 -16.21 22.19 -16.35
CA ASP A 435 -17.56 22.61 -15.91
C ASP A 435 -17.54 23.41 -14.59
N ILE A 436 -16.79 22.94 -13.59
CA ILE A 436 -16.69 23.59 -12.27
C ILE A 436 -16.07 25.01 -12.32
N VAL A 437 -15.24 25.29 -13.33
CA VAL A 437 -14.67 26.62 -13.56
C VAL A 437 -15.64 27.44 -14.39
N ALA A 438 -16.11 26.89 -15.50
CA ALA A 438 -17.05 27.56 -16.40
C ALA A 438 -18.31 28.06 -15.68
N ASP A 439 -18.94 27.21 -14.86
CA ASP A 439 -20.13 27.52 -14.07
C ASP A 439 -19.88 28.65 -13.06
N ASN A 440 -18.68 28.73 -12.47
CA ASN A 440 -18.33 29.78 -11.51
C ASN A 440 -18.09 31.14 -12.16
N PHE A 441 -17.82 31.18 -13.47
CA PHE A 441 -17.58 32.42 -14.24
C PHE A 441 -18.71 32.74 -15.21
N ASP A 442 -19.85 32.04 -15.13
CA ASP A 442 -20.99 32.16 -16.04
C ASP A 442 -20.59 32.02 -17.53
N ILE A 443 -19.59 31.17 -17.82
CA ILE A 443 -19.08 30.94 -19.17
C ILE A 443 -19.79 29.74 -19.80
N ASN A 444 -20.42 29.95 -20.94
CA ASN A 444 -20.97 28.86 -21.73
C ASN A 444 -19.86 28.14 -22.50
N ILE A 445 -19.76 26.83 -22.33
CA ILE A 445 -18.75 25.97 -22.98
C ILE A 445 -18.82 26.08 -24.51
N THR A 446 -20.01 26.30 -25.09
CA THR A 446 -20.16 26.48 -26.54
C THR A 446 -19.42 27.70 -27.08
N ASP A 447 -19.22 28.70 -26.23
CA ASP A 447 -18.66 30.01 -26.60
C ASP A 447 -17.13 30.03 -26.41
N LEU A 448 -16.55 29.01 -25.78
CA LEU A 448 -15.11 28.91 -25.51
C LEU A 448 -14.27 28.99 -26.79
N ASN A 449 -14.72 28.35 -27.88
CA ASN A 449 -14.00 28.42 -29.16
C ASN A 449 -13.97 29.85 -29.71
N THR A 450 -15.10 30.56 -29.62
CA THR A 450 -15.20 31.96 -30.06
C THR A 450 -14.36 32.88 -29.19
N LEU A 451 -14.41 32.70 -27.86
CA LEU A 451 -13.59 33.44 -26.91
C LEU A 451 -12.10 33.19 -27.19
N SER A 452 -11.69 31.94 -27.39
CA SER A 452 -10.31 31.56 -27.71
C SER A 452 -9.81 32.31 -28.94
N SER A 453 -10.59 32.31 -30.03
CA SER A 453 -10.24 33.06 -31.25
C SER A 453 -10.18 34.57 -31.02
N VAL A 454 -11.06 35.15 -30.20
CA VAL A 454 -11.04 36.59 -29.89
C VAL A 454 -9.78 36.96 -29.11
N PHE A 455 -9.40 36.17 -28.12
CA PHE A 455 -8.19 36.37 -27.31
C PHE A 455 -6.92 36.19 -28.13
N GLU A 456 -6.87 35.16 -28.98
CA GLU A 456 -5.76 34.92 -29.91
C GLU A 456 -5.57 36.10 -30.87
N ASN A 457 -6.65 36.58 -31.51
CA ASN A 457 -6.61 37.74 -32.40
C ASN A 457 -6.27 39.06 -31.67
N SER A 458 -6.61 39.16 -30.39
CA SER A 458 -6.26 40.31 -29.54
C SER A 458 -4.80 40.28 -29.06
N GLY A 459 -4.14 39.14 -29.24
CA GLY A 459 -2.73 38.92 -28.93
C GLY A 459 -2.46 38.37 -27.53
N ALA A 460 -3.39 37.64 -26.91
CA ALA A 460 -3.11 36.89 -25.67
C ALA A 460 -2.42 35.57 -26.04
N PHE A 461 -1.12 35.45 -25.83
CA PHE A 461 -0.39 34.20 -26.12
C PHE A 461 0.30 33.63 -24.89
N TRP A 462 0.85 34.48 -24.03
CA TRP A 462 1.54 34.08 -22.80
C TRP A 462 1.54 35.22 -21.78
N GLY A 463 1.75 34.88 -20.52
CA GLY A 463 2.03 35.80 -19.43
C GLY A 463 0.84 36.67 -19.02
N HIS A 464 0.59 36.75 -17.70
CA HIS A 464 -0.45 37.63 -17.18
C HIS A 464 -0.20 39.11 -17.54
N ASP A 465 1.01 39.60 -17.28
CA ASP A 465 1.47 40.96 -17.60
C ASP A 465 3.01 41.09 -17.69
N ALA A 466 3.49 42.30 -17.94
CA ALA A 466 4.91 42.60 -18.02
C ALA A 466 5.70 42.44 -16.71
N GLU A 467 5.05 42.42 -15.54
CA GLU A 467 5.72 42.14 -14.26
C GLU A 467 5.93 40.64 -14.10
N HIS A 468 4.93 39.84 -14.47
CA HIS A 468 5.02 38.38 -14.55
C HIS A 468 6.11 37.91 -15.53
N LEU A 469 6.19 38.51 -16.72
CA LEU A 469 7.26 38.15 -17.67
C LEU A 469 8.66 38.52 -17.15
N LYS A 470 8.77 39.59 -16.36
CA LYS A 470 10.04 39.96 -15.72
C LYS A 470 10.44 39.01 -14.59
N SER A 471 9.48 38.48 -13.82
CA SER A 471 9.79 37.49 -12.79
C SER A 471 10.30 36.17 -13.38
N GLU A 472 9.89 35.84 -14.61
CA GLU A 472 10.39 34.70 -15.40
C GLU A 472 11.72 34.99 -16.13
N GLY A 473 12.38 36.11 -15.85
CA GLY A 473 13.68 36.45 -16.46
C GLY A 473 13.60 36.88 -17.92
N LEU A 474 12.41 37.17 -18.45
CA LEU A 474 12.20 37.61 -19.83
C LEU A 474 12.16 39.15 -19.91
N GLU A 475 13.16 39.76 -20.55
CA GLU A 475 13.19 41.21 -20.83
C GLU A 475 12.29 41.58 -22.04
N ILE A 476 11.00 41.28 -21.95
CA ILE A 476 10.04 41.47 -23.05
C ILE A 476 9.10 42.66 -22.75
N THR A 477 8.65 43.30 -23.83
CA THR A 477 7.58 44.32 -23.81
C THR A 477 6.20 43.65 -23.71
N ASP A 478 5.22 44.32 -23.11
CA ASP A 478 3.85 43.84 -22.80
C ASP A 478 2.99 43.39 -24.01
N ILE A 479 3.57 43.14 -25.19
CA ILE A 479 2.90 43.08 -26.50
C ILE A 479 1.98 41.86 -26.68
N PHE A 480 2.19 40.77 -25.95
CA PHE A 480 1.44 39.51 -26.10
C PHE A 480 0.82 38.95 -24.81
N THR A 481 0.62 39.83 -23.81
CA THR A 481 0.10 39.47 -22.48
C THR A 481 -1.42 39.48 -22.43
N TRP A 482 -1.97 38.72 -21.48
CA TRP A 482 -3.40 38.72 -21.17
C TRP A 482 -3.93 40.12 -20.84
N LYS A 483 -3.21 40.87 -20.00
CA LYS A 483 -3.59 42.24 -19.62
C LYS A 483 -3.70 43.18 -20.81
N LYS A 484 -2.80 43.08 -21.79
CA LYS A 484 -2.86 43.92 -23.00
C LYS A 484 -3.96 43.47 -23.96
N ALA A 485 -4.16 42.16 -24.12
CA ALA A 485 -5.27 41.63 -24.91
C ALA A 485 -6.63 42.07 -24.34
N LEU A 486 -6.84 41.93 -23.02
CA LEU A 486 -8.03 42.41 -22.32
C LEU A 486 -8.23 43.92 -22.51
N ARG A 487 -7.14 44.71 -22.45
CA ARG A 487 -7.20 46.15 -22.72
C ARG A 487 -7.63 46.45 -24.16
N ARG A 488 -7.12 45.71 -25.15
CA ARG A 488 -7.52 45.88 -26.56
C ARG A 488 -8.98 45.53 -26.77
N ILE A 489 -9.46 44.44 -26.18
CA ILE A 489 -10.88 44.04 -26.23
C ILE A 489 -11.75 45.12 -25.59
N SER A 490 -11.36 45.62 -24.41
CA SER A 490 -12.10 46.67 -23.68
C SER A 490 -12.14 47.99 -24.45
N LEU A 491 -11.02 48.39 -25.08
CA LEU A 491 -10.97 49.58 -25.95
C LEU A 491 -11.81 49.38 -27.20
N GLY A 492 -11.78 48.20 -27.82
CA GLY A 492 -12.63 47.85 -28.95
C GLY A 492 -14.12 47.92 -28.61
N LEU A 493 -14.50 47.52 -27.40
CA LEU A 493 -15.89 47.66 -26.91
C LEU A 493 -16.29 49.13 -26.64
N ALA A 494 -15.35 49.96 -26.18
CA ALA A 494 -15.63 51.36 -25.83
C ALA A 494 -15.59 52.32 -27.03
N GLU A 495 -14.68 52.10 -27.98
CA GLU A 495 -14.42 52.96 -29.14
C GLU A 495 -14.92 52.37 -30.46
N GLY A 496 -15.24 51.08 -30.49
CA GLY A 496 -15.81 50.41 -31.65
C GLY A 496 -17.25 50.85 -31.87
N SER A 497 -17.48 51.67 -32.90
CA SER A 497 -18.82 51.86 -33.46
C SER A 497 -19.32 50.53 -34.01
N THR A 498 -20.44 50.05 -33.46
CA THR A 498 -21.18 48.84 -33.88
C THR A 498 -21.41 48.74 -35.36
#